data_AF-A0A9D5PHH2-F1
#
_entry.id   AF-A0A9D5PHH2-F1
#
_cell.length_a   1.000
_cell.length_b   1.000
_cell.length_c   1.000
_cell.angle_alpha   90.00
_cell.angle_beta   90.00
_cell.angle_gamma   90.00
#
_symmetry.space_group_name_H-M   'P 1'
#
loop_
_entity.id
_entity.type
_entity.pdbx_description
1 polymer ?
#
loop_
_entity_poly.entity_id
_entity_poly.type
_entity_poly.pdbx_seq_one_letter_code
_entity_poly.pdbx_strand_id
1 'polypeptide(L)'
;MVDAELNNYSLGTLPSYDHEILLKELELDWQDYRSIRNQTWKSVIASGALLVGVFSAGDFFWGNECLLIIGLLGLLFLNLFGVCVSVHHKKCEREKLFFIQTVEKLLYISNSTSTLYKILKKAPHSRIGLSSGFFSINNFIICYHAVIVLFCSVLIMIEIIP
;
A
#
# COMPACT_ATOMS: atom_id res chain seq x y z
N MET A 1 -0.21 1.18 -33.62
CA MET A 1 -1.20 0.44 -34.45
C MET A 1 -2.37 -0.12 -33.64
N VAL A 2 -2.38 0.05 -32.30
CA VAL A 2 -3.54 -0.25 -31.43
C VAL A 2 -4.46 0.99 -31.30
N ASP A 3 -3.98 2.17 -31.68
CA ASP A 3 -4.67 3.44 -31.48
C ASP A 3 -5.79 3.73 -32.52
N ALA A 4 -5.86 2.94 -33.60
CA ALA A 4 -6.85 3.14 -34.66
C ALA A 4 -8.16 2.34 -34.45
N GLU A 5 -8.13 1.25 -33.68
CA GLU A 5 -9.33 0.45 -33.40
C GLU A 5 -10.17 1.03 -32.26
N LEU A 6 -9.58 1.84 -31.36
CA LEU A 6 -10.30 2.49 -30.26
C LEU A 6 -11.18 3.67 -30.70
N ASN A 7 -10.98 4.21 -31.90
CA ASN A 7 -11.76 5.35 -32.41
C ASN A 7 -13.06 4.97 -33.13
N ASN A 8 -13.31 3.67 -33.35
CA ASN A 8 -14.51 3.18 -34.06
C ASN A 8 -15.63 2.67 -33.13
N TYR A 9 -15.46 2.74 -31.80
CA TYR A 9 -16.60 2.57 -30.89
C TYR A 9 -17.41 3.86 -30.91
N SER A 10 -18.29 3.95 -31.91
CA SER A 10 -19.34 4.94 -31.99
C SER A 10 -20.04 5.07 -30.64
N LEU A 11 -20.08 6.32 -30.19
CA LEU A 11 -20.86 7.00 -29.16
C LEU A 11 -22.33 6.50 -29.00
N GLY A 12 -22.51 5.21 -28.74
CA GLY A 12 -23.78 4.60 -28.36
C GLY A 12 -23.82 4.54 -26.85
N THR A 13 -24.88 5.10 -26.26
CA THR A 13 -25.24 4.91 -24.85
C THR A 13 -25.03 3.46 -24.46
N LEU A 14 -24.09 3.19 -23.55
CA LEU A 14 -23.99 1.89 -22.88
C LEU A 14 -25.40 1.51 -22.41
N PRO A 15 -25.89 0.29 -22.71
CA PRO A 15 -27.15 -0.20 -22.15
C PRO A 15 -27.16 0.06 -20.64
N SER A 16 -28.29 0.46 -20.04
CA SER A 16 -28.31 0.83 -18.61
C SER A 16 -27.78 -0.29 -17.70
N TYR A 17 -27.94 -1.55 -18.13
CA TYR A 17 -27.41 -2.74 -17.49
C TYR A 17 -25.87 -2.78 -17.47
N ASP A 18 -25.22 -2.45 -18.58
CA ASP A 18 -23.75 -2.41 -18.67
C ASP A 18 -23.18 -1.26 -17.84
N HIS A 19 -23.91 -0.14 -17.75
CA HIS A 19 -23.50 1.00 -16.93
C HIS A 19 -23.58 0.69 -15.43
N GLU A 20 -24.61 -0.03 -14.95
CA GLU A 20 -24.71 -0.46 -13.56
C GLU A 20 -23.63 -1.48 -13.18
N ILE A 21 -23.31 -2.40 -14.08
CA ILE A 21 -22.22 -3.38 -13.89
C ILE A 21 -20.87 -2.67 -13.76
N LEU A 22 -20.55 -1.78 -14.70
CA LEU A 22 -19.29 -1.03 -14.69
C LEU A 22 -19.17 -0.14 -13.45
N LEU A 23 -20.26 0.45 -12.98
CA LEU A 23 -20.28 1.21 -11.72
C LEU A 23 -20.00 0.31 -10.52
N LYS A 24 -20.57 -0.90 -10.50
CA LYS A 24 -20.36 -1.84 -9.40
C LYS A 24 -18.93 -2.37 -9.37
N GLU A 25 -18.37 -2.66 -10.54
CA GLU A 25 -16.97 -3.05 -10.69
C GLU A 25 -16.03 -1.95 -10.20
N LEU A 26 -16.27 -0.70 -10.61
CA LEU A 26 -15.53 0.46 -10.15
C LEU A 26 -15.60 0.63 -8.62
N GLU A 27 -16.78 0.39 -8.01
CA GLU A 27 -16.93 0.42 -6.56
C GLU A 27 -16.07 -0.65 -5.88
N LEU A 28 -16.09 -1.88 -6.40
CA LEU A 28 -15.30 -3.00 -5.88
C LEU A 28 -13.80 -2.72 -5.98
N ASP A 29 -13.31 -2.18 -7.09
CA ASP A 29 -11.89 -1.85 -7.24
C ASP A 29 -11.44 -0.74 -6.30
N TRP A 30 -12.30 0.25 -6.05
CA TRP A 30 -12.03 1.26 -5.03
C TRP A 30 -12.01 0.67 -3.61
N GLN A 31 -12.85 -0.33 -3.32
CA GLN A 31 -12.81 -1.06 -2.04
C GLN A 31 -11.52 -1.88 -1.90
N ASP A 32 -11.12 -2.61 -2.94
CA ASP A 32 -9.87 -3.37 -2.98
C ASP A 32 -8.65 -2.47 -2.78
N TYR A 33 -8.59 -1.36 -3.50
CA TYR A 33 -7.50 -0.38 -3.38
C TYR A 33 -7.37 0.14 -1.93
N ARG A 34 -8.49 0.42 -1.25
CA ARG A 34 -8.48 0.82 0.17
C ARG A 34 -8.02 -0.31 1.07
N SER A 35 -8.43 -1.55 0.79
CA SER A 35 -8.01 -2.73 1.55
C SER A 35 -6.50 -2.94 1.51
N ILE A 36 -5.90 -2.87 0.31
CA ILE A 36 -4.44 -3.01 0.09
C ILE A 36 -3.68 -1.96 0.90
N ARG A 37 -4.11 -0.70 0.85
CA ARG A 37 -3.50 0.39 1.64
C ARG A 37 -3.59 0.13 3.14
N ASN A 38 -4.76 -0.30 3.63
CA ASN A 38 -4.94 -0.59 5.05
C ASN A 38 -4.06 -1.75 5.52
N GLN A 39 -3.92 -2.81 4.72
CA GLN A 39 -3.03 -3.93 5.02
C GLN A 39 -1.57 -3.47 5.09
N THR A 40 -1.15 -2.58 4.18
CA THR A 40 0.20 -2.02 4.18
C THR A 40 0.48 -1.23 5.47
N TRP A 41 -0.47 -0.39 5.93
CA TRP A 41 -0.34 0.32 7.20
C TRP A 41 -0.33 -0.61 8.42
N LYS A 42 -1.12 -1.68 8.41
CA LYS A 42 -1.10 -2.68 9.49
C LYS A 42 0.26 -3.35 9.63
N SER A 43 0.98 -3.58 8.53
CA SER A 43 2.35 -4.12 8.57
C SER A 43 3.32 -3.18 9.30
N VAL A 44 3.23 -1.88 9.04
CA VAL A 44 4.02 -0.85 9.77
C VAL A 44 3.69 -0.84 11.26
N ILE A 45 2.39 -0.87 11.60
CA ILE A 45 1.94 -0.90 13.01
C ILE A 45 2.46 -2.15 13.72
N ALA A 46 2.37 -3.33 13.10
CA ALA A 46 2.87 -4.57 13.65
C ALA A 46 4.40 -4.54 13.87
N SER A 47 5.15 -4.01 12.89
CA SER A 47 6.59 -3.82 13.03
C SER A 47 6.95 -2.84 14.15
N GLY A 48 6.24 -1.70 14.25
CA GLY A 48 6.44 -0.74 15.32
C GLY A 48 6.12 -1.31 16.71
N ALA A 49 5.03 -2.07 16.83
CA ALA A 49 4.65 -2.73 18.07
C ALA A 49 5.70 -3.75 18.53
N LEU A 50 6.25 -4.54 17.59
CA LEU A 50 7.32 -5.49 17.91
C LEU A 50 8.64 -4.80 18.25
N LEU A 51 8.99 -3.72 17.55
CA LEU A 51 10.15 -2.90 17.90
C LEU A 51 10.02 -2.40 19.34
N VAL A 52 8.89 -1.75 19.68
CA VAL A 52 8.63 -1.29 21.05
C VAL A 52 8.67 -2.46 22.04
N GLY A 53 8.09 -3.62 21.70
CA GLY A 53 8.10 -4.80 22.57
C GLY A 53 9.51 -5.31 22.88
N VAL A 54 10.38 -5.43 21.86
CA VAL A 54 11.77 -5.89 22.03
C VAL A 54 12.55 -4.94 22.94
N PHE A 55 12.43 -3.63 22.74
CA PHE A 55 13.19 -2.65 23.54
C PHE A 55 12.58 -2.38 24.92
N SER A 56 11.26 -2.47 25.07
CA SER A 56 10.61 -2.30 26.39
C SER A 56 10.88 -3.48 27.33
N ALA A 57 11.16 -4.66 26.78
CA ALA A 57 11.65 -5.81 27.52
C ALA A 57 13.17 -5.79 27.74
N GLY A 58 13.84 -4.67 27.38
CA GLY A 58 15.29 -4.49 27.45
C GLY A 58 15.88 -4.81 28.83
N ASP A 59 15.24 -4.39 29.92
CA ASP A 59 15.76 -4.68 31.27
C ASP A 59 15.83 -6.19 31.58
N PHE A 60 15.00 -7.01 30.92
CA PHE A 60 15.03 -8.47 31.03
C PHE A 60 16.01 -9.12 30.03
N PHE A 61 16.22 -8.49 28.87
CA PHE A 61 17.06 -9.02 27.79
C PHE A 61 18.52 -8.58 27.88
N TRP A 62 18.84 -7.45 28.49
CA TRP A 62 20.21 -6.96 28.67
C TRP A 62 21.04 -7.82 29.64
N GLY A 63 20.40 -8.73 30.39
CA GLY A 63 21.07 -9.78 31.16
C GLY A 63 21.18 -11.13 30.43
N ASN A 64 20.58 -11.27 29.24
CA ASN A 64 20.54 -12.51 28.47
C ASN A 64 20.59 -12.22 26.97
N GLU A 65 21.82 -12.04 26.47
CA GLU A 65 22.18 -11.71 25.08
C GLU A 65 21.48 -12.63 24.06
N CYS A 66 21.33 -13.93 24.38
CA CYS A 66 20.64 -14.89 23.53
C CYS A 66 19.18 -14.51 23.27
N LEU A 67 18.46 -14.03 24.28
CA LEU A 67 17.06 -13.64 24.12
C LEU A 67 16.93 -12.32 23.33
N LEU A 68 17.85 -11.38 23.54
CA LEU A 68 17.93 -10.16 22.74
C LEU A 68 18.15 -10.49 21.26
N ILE A 69 19.10 -11.36 20.95
CA ILE A 69 19.40 -11.80 19.58
C ILE A 69 18.16 -12.45 18.93
N ILE A 70 17.46 -13.33 19.65
CA ILE A 70 16.22 -13.96 19.13
C ILE A 70 15.15 -12.90 18.82
N GLY A 71 14.96 -11.92 19.72
CA GLY A 71 14.03 -10.81 19.50
C GLY A 71 14.40 -9.96 18.28
N LEU A 72 15.68 -9.61 18.15
CA LEU A 72 16.20 -8.84 17.00
C LEU A 72 16.08 -9.62 15.69
N LEU A 73 16.33 -10.94 15.69
CA LEU A 73 16.13 -11.80 14.51
C LEU A 73 14.66 -11.86 14.12
N GLY A 74 13.74 -12.02 15.07
CA GLY A 74 12.30 -11.99 14.79
C GLY A 74 11.86 -10.66 14.16
N LEU A 75 12.35 -9.54 14.69
CA LEU A 75 12.10 -8.21 14.15
C LEU A 75 12.72 -8.03 12.75
N LEU A 76 13.93 -8.54 12.54
CA LEU A 76 14.61 -8.52 11.24
C LEU A 76 13.80 -9.26 10.18
N PHE A 77 13.41 -10.51 10.45
CA PHE A 77 12.61 -11.32 9.52
C PHE A 77 11.28 -10.65 9.18
N LEU A 78 10.56 -10.14 10.18
CA LEU A 78 9.29 -9.45 9.95
C LEU A 78 9.47 -8.26 9.00
N ASN A 79 10.51 -7.46 9.20
CA ASN A 79 10.73 -6.27 8.38
C ASN A 79 11.23 -6.60 6.98
N LEU A 80 11.97 -7.70 6.78
CA LEU A 80 12.28 -8.21 5.44
C LEU A 80 10.99 -8.58 4.68
N PHE A 81 10.07 -9.29 5.32
CA PHE A 81 8.75 -9.55 4.74
C PHE A 81 7.95 -8.26 4.52
N GLY A 82 8.04 -7.30 5.43
CA GLY A 82 7.43 -5.97 5.30
C GLY A 82 7.89 -5.23 4.04
N VAL A 83 9.19 -5.27 3.71
CA VAL A 83 9.72 -4.73 2.44
C VAL A 83 9.10 -5.45 1.25
N CYS A 84 9.14 -6.79 1.23
CA CYS A 84 8.60 -7.59 0.12
C CYS A 84 7.11 -7.32 -0.12
N VAL A 85 6.30 -7.33 0.94
CA VAL A 85 4.85 -7.06 0.89
C VAL A 85 4.61 -5.63 0.41
N SER A 86 5.34 -4.65 0.91
CA SER A 86 5.18 -3.24 0.49
C SER A 86 5.51 -3.03 -0.99
N VAL A 87 6.55 -3.70 -1.51
CA VAL A 87 6.89 -3.66 -2.93
C VAL A 87 5.80 -4.34 -3.77
N HIS A 88 5.31 -5.50 -3.34
CA HIS A 88 4.23 -6.22 -4.01
C HIS A 88 2.94 -5.38 -4.05
N HIS A 89 2.51 -4.84 -2.91
CA HIS A 89 1.33 -3.98 -2.81
C HIS A 89 1.46 -2.73 -3.66
N LYS A 90 2.64 -2.11 -3.74
CA LYS A 90 2.89 -0.97 -4.63
C LYS A 90 2.66 -1.32 -6.11
N LYS A 91 3.00 -2.54 -6.53
CA LYS A 91 2.70 -3.02 -7.88
C LYS A 91 1.20 -3.19 -8.09
N CYS A 92 0.52 -3.89 -7.17
CA CYS A 92 -0.92 -4.10 -7.24
C CYS A 92 -1.73 -2.80 -7.19
N GLU A 93 -1.30 -1.83 -6.37
CA GLU A 93 -1.92 -0.50 -6.31
C GLU A 93 -1.82 0.25 -7.64
N ARG A 94 -0.68 0.18 -8.33
CA ARG A 94 -0.50 0.81 -9.64
C ARG A 94 -1.41 0.18 -10.69
N GLU A 95 -1.50 -1.14 -10.71
CA GLU A 95 -2.37 -1.89 -11.63
C GLU A 95 -3.85 -1.58 -11.37
N LYS A 96 -4.29 -1.59 -10.10
CA LYS A 96 -5.66 -1.22 -9.72
C LYS A 96 -5.99 0.23 -10.05
N LEU A 97 -5.08 1.17 -9.78
CA LEU A 97 -5.28 2.58 -10.13
C LEU A 97 -5.38 2.79 -11.65
N PHE A 98 -4.60 2.06 -12.45
CA PHE A 98 -4.71 2.12 -13.90
C PHE A 98 -6.08 1.62 -14.39
N PHE A 99 -6.58 0.52 -13.82
CA PHE A 99 -7.91 0.00 -14.15
C PHE A 99 -9.02 0.98 -13.76
N ILE A 100 -9.00 1.49 -12.53
CA ILE A 100 -9.93 2.51 -12.03
C ILE A 100 -9.99 3.71 -12.98
N GLN A 101 -8.82 4.26 -13.36
CA GLN A 101 -8.76 5.41 -14.27
C GLN A 101 -9.30 5.10 -15.66
N THR A 102 -9.16 3.85 -16.12
CA THR A 102 -9.68 3.41 -17.42
C THR A 102 -11.20 3.30 -17.38
N VAL A 103 -11.77 2.67 -16.35
CA VAL A 103 -13.22 2.57 -16.17
C VAL A 103 -13.86 3.94 -15.92
N GLU A 104 -13.20 4.82 -15.16
CA GLU A 104 -13.65 6.22 -14.96
C GLU A 104 -13.71 7.02 -16.27
N LYS A 105 -12.76 6.79 -17.19
CA LYS A 105 -12.77 7.38 -18.54
C LYS A 105 -13.91 6.82 -19.38
N LEU A 106 -14.11 5.50 -19.37
CA LEU A 106 -15.17 4.82 -20.13
C LEU A 106 -16.58 5.26 -19.69
N LEU A 107 -16.78 5.48 -18.39
CA LEU A 107 -18.06 5.93 -17.84
C LEU A 107 -18.30 7.45 -17.98
N TYR A 108 -17.42 8.19 -18.67
CA TYR A 108 -17.46 9.67 -18.76
C TYR A 108 -17.55 10.38 -17.39
N ILE A 109 -17.17 9.70 -16.30
CA ILE A 109 -17.08 10.27 -14.94
C ILE A 109 -15.87 11.24 -14.84
N SER A 110 -15.07 11.31 -15.91
CA SER A 110 -13.97 12.25 -16.16
C SER A 110 -14.28 13.73 -15.81
N ASN A 111 -15.55 14.16 -15.85
CA ASN A 111 -15.92 15.51 -15.44
C ASN A 111 -16.08 15.63 -13.91
N SER A 112 -15.27 16.51 -13.31
CA SER A 112 -15.24 16.93 -11.90
C SER A 112 -16.60 17.32 -11.27
N THR A 113 -17.67 17.37 -12.05
CA THR A 113 -19.05 17.68 -11.66
C THR A 113 -19.91 16.46 -11.36
N SER A 114 -19.50 15.25 -11.73
CA SER A 114 -20.21 14.01 -11.42
C SER A 114 -20.36 13.83 -9.90
N THR A 115 -21.60 13.72 -9.43
CA THR A 115 -21.91 13.44 -8.02
C THR A 115 -21.24 12.14 -7.57
N LEU A 116 -21.04 11.19 -8.49
CA LEU A 116 -20.33 9.94 -8.23
C LEU A 116 -18.82 10.16 -8.02
N TYR A 117 -18.17 11.02 -8.82
CA TYR A 117 -16.79 11.47 -8.58
C TYR A 117 -16.68 12.13 -7.19
N LYS A 118 -17.66 12.95 -6.81
CA LYS A 118 -17.70 13.58 -5.49
C LYS A 118 -17.99 12.60 -4.36
N ILE A 119 -18.76 11.53 -4.57
CA ILE A 119 -19.07 10.49 -3.57
C ILE A 119 -17.86 9.57 -3.37
N LEU A 120 -17.25 9.09 -4.45
CA LEU A 120 -16.02 8.28 -4.42
C LEU A 120 -14.85 9.09 -3.84
N LYS A 121 -14.79 10.40 -4.12
CA LYS A 121 -13.87 11.35 -3.48
C LYS A 121 -14.33 11.81 -2.09
N LYS A 122 -15.60 11.69 -1.68
CA LYS A 122 -16.04 12.00 -0.30
C LYS A 122 -15.73 10.89 0.68
N ALA A 123 -15.39 9.69 0.20
CA ALA A 123 -14.78 8.67 1.04
C ALA A 123 -13.59 9.33 1.77
N PRO A 124 -13.56 9.33 3.13
CA PRO A 124 -12.77 10.26 3.95
C PRO A 124 -11.24 10.17 3.82
N HIS A 125 -10.72 9.39 2.86
CA HIS A 125 -9.29 9.24 2.57
C HIS A 125 -8.87 9.59 1.14
N SER A 126 -9.77 10.07 0.28
CA SER A 126 -9.42 10.48 -1.10
C SER A 126 -8.51 11.72 -1.18
N ARG A 127 -8.41 12.48 -0.08
CA ARG A 127 -7.45 13.60 0.07
C ARG A 127 -6.03 13.14 0.37
N ILE A 128 -5.77 11.84 0.46
CA ILE A 128 -4.41 11.33 0.37
C ILE A 128 -4.11 11.14 -1.11
N GLY A 129 -3.96 12.28 -1.79
CA GLY A 129 -3.59 12.33 -3.19
C GLY A 129 -2.32 11.49 -3.41
N LEU A 130 -2.29 10.77 -4.53
CA LEU A 130 -1.44 11.07 -5.68
C LEU A 130 -0.22 11.98 -5.42
N SER A 131 0.52 11.78 -4.33
CA SER A 131 1.88 12.29 -4.17
C SER A 131 2.74 11.51 -5.14
N SER A 132 2.80 12.01 -6.36
CA SER A 132 3.70 11.58 -7.45
C SER A 132 5.15 12.01 -7.20
N GLY A 133 5.47 12.54 -6.02
CA GLY A 133 6.82 12.93 -5.63
C GLY A 133 7.63 11.79 -5.01
N PHE A 134 8.95 12.02 -4.89
CA PHE A 134 9.89 11.16 -4.19
C PHE A 134 9.42 10.73 -2.77
N PHE A 135 8.55 11.53 -2.14
CA PHE A 135 7.80 11.24 -0.90
C PHE A 135 6.43 10.58 -1.17
N SER A 136 6.42 9.49 -1.92
CA SER A 136 5.27 8.57 -1.97
C SER A 136 5.16 7.87 -0.62
N ILE A 137 3.95 7.77 -0.05
CA ILE A 137 3.69 7.01 1.20
C ILE A 137 4.28 5.60 1.14
N ASN A 138 4.26 4.97 -0.03
CA ASN A 138 4.82 3.64 -0.21
C ASN A 138 6.35 3.63 -0.14
N ASN A 139 7.02 4.68 -0.64
CA ASN A 139 8.46 4.83 -0.47
C ASN A 139 8.82 5.05 1.00
N PHE A 140 8.00 5.80 1.74
CA PHE A 140 8.15 5.97 3.19
C PHE A 140 8.04 4.62 3.91
N ILE A 141 7.04 3.80 3.59
CA ILE A 141 6.86 2.48 4.22
C ILE A 141 8.03 1.53 3.90
N ILE A 142 8.50 1.51 2.65
CA ILE A 142 9.67 0.71 2.28
C ILE A 142 10.91 1.21 3.04
N CYS A 143 11.13 2.53 3.11
CA CYS A 143 12.24 3.10 3.89
C CYS A 143 12.12 2.74 5.37
N TYR A 144 10.92 2.82 5.96
CA TYR A 144 10.69 2.46 7.36
C TYR A 144 11.14 1.02 7.66
N HIS A 145 10.70 0.05 6.86
CA HIS A 145 11.13 -1.34 7.03
C HIS A 145 12.64 -1.50 6.78
N ALA A 146 13.20 -0.85 5.76
CA ALA A 146 14.62 -0.91 5.45
C ALA A 146 15.50 -0.34 6.58
N VAL A 147 15.08 0.76 7.21
CA VAL A 147 15.79 1.35 8.36
C VAL A 147 15.77 0.39 9.55
N ILE A 148 14.64 -0.26 9.84
CA ILE A 148 14.57 -1.24 10.93
C ILE A 148 15.45 -2.46 10.63
N VAL A 149 15.45 -2.94 9.39
CA VAL A 149 16.36 -4.04 8.96
C VAL A 149 17.81 -3.64 9.21
N LEU A 150 18.24 -2.48 8.73
CA LEU A 150 19.60 -1.98 8.92
C LEU A 150 19.95 -1.88 10.40
N PHE A 151 19.06 -1.30 11.20
CA PHE A 151 19.24 -1.13 12.63
C PHE A 151 19.40 -2.47 13.36
N CYS A 152 18.51 -3.44 13.10
CA CYS A 152 18.61 -4.78 13.66
C CYS A 152 19.91 -5.48 13.25
N SER A 153 20.31 -5.37 11.98
CA SER A 153 21.55 -5.97 11.49
C SER A 153 22.78 -5.39 12.20
N VAL A 154 22.83 -4.07 12.40
CA VAL A 154 23.94 -3.43 13.14
C VAL A 154 23.99 -3.90 14.59
N LEU A 155 22.85 -3.95 15.28
CA LEU A 155 22.80 -4.39 16.68
C LEU A 155 23.20 -5.86 16.83
N ILE A 156 22.72 -6.75 15.95
CA ILE A 156 23.11 -8.16 15.95
C ILE A 156 24.62 -8.29 15.71
N MET A 157 25.19 -7.50 14.79
CA MET A 157 26.64 -7.53 14.52
C MET A 157 27.46 -7.08 15.73
N ILE A 158 27.01 -6.05 16.45
CA ILE A 158 27.66 -5.57 17.68
C ILE A 158 27.63 -6.66 18.76
N GLU A 159 26.52 -7.37 18.90
CA GLU A 159 26.38 -8.39 19.94
C GLU A 159 27.20 -9.67 19.63
N ILE A 160 27.36 -10.01 18.34
CA ILE A 160 28.10 -11.22 17.92
C ILE A 160 29.61 -10.98 17.85
N ILE A 161 30.05 -9.75 17.54
CA ILE A 161 31.46 -9.39 17.42
C ILE A 161 31.84 -8.56 18.66
N PRO A 162 32.36 -9.20 19.73
CA PRO A 162 32.75 -8.51 20.95
C PRO A 162 33.92 -7.53 20.75
#